data_AF-A0A5C7TL97-F1
#
_entry.id   AF-A0A5C7TL97-F1
#
_cell.length_a   1.000
_cell.length_b   1.000
_cell.length_c   1.000
_cell.angle_alpha   90.00
_cell.angle_beta   90.00
_cell.angle_gamma   90.00
#
_symmetry.space_group_name_H-M   'P 1'
#
loop_
_entity.id
_entity.type
_entity.pdbx_description
1 polymer ?
#
loop_
_entity_poly.entity_id
_entity_poly.type
_entity_poly.pdbx_seq_one_letter_code
_entity_poly.pdbx_strand_id
1 'polypeptide(L)' 'MENKLAKYGVNEPVNRPKIKPTKQLDLTTPEGQRLVYTEAKLILVQHKNTFKRLASM' A
#
# COMPACT_ATOMS: atom_id res chain seq x y z
N MET A 1 5.77 -14.92 -29.38
CA MET A 1 4.90 -14.05 -28.56
C MET A 1 5.40 -12.63 -28.71
N GLU A 2 4.58 -11.70 -29.18
CA GLU A 2 4.97 -10.28 -29.22
C GLU A 2 5.28 -9.77 -27.81
N ASN A 3 6.41 -9.09 -27.67
CA ASN A 3 6.82 -8.50 -26.41
C ASN A 3 5.94 -7.28 -26.08
N LYS A 4 4.78 -7.52 -25.45
CA LYS A 4 3.85 -6.47 -24.99
C LYS A 4 4.48 -5.47 -24.01
N LEU A 5 5.66 -5.78 -23.46
CA LEU A 5 6.40 -4.93 -22.53
C LEU A 5 7.39 -4.00 -23.25
N ALA A 6 7.58 -4.14 -24.57
CA ALA A 6 8.46 -3.27 -25.35
C ALA A 6 8.06 -1.79 -25.27
N LYS A 7 6.75 -1.49 -25.15
CA LYS A 7 6.24 -0.12 -24.92
C LYS A 7 6.73 0.52 -23.61
N TYR A 8 7.22 -0.28 -22.66
CA TYR A 8 7.77 0.16 -21.39
C TYR A 8 9.30 0.10 -21.37
N GLY A 9 9.96 -0.02 -22.53
CA GLY A 9 11.42 -0.11 -22.63
C GLY A 9 12.01 -1.44 -22.18
N VAL A 10 11.18 -2.48 -22.02
CA VAL A 10 11.65 -3.83 -21.67
C VAL A 10 12.04 -4.57 -22.94
N ASN A 11 13.35 -4.67 -23.20
CA ASN A 11 13.89 -5.30 -24.39
C ASN A 11 13.63 -6.81 -24.42
N GLU A 12 13.87 -7.50 -23.30
CA GLU A 12 13.69 -8.94 -23.17
C GLU A 12 12.99 -9.29 -21.84
N PRO A 13 11.79 -9.88 -21.87
CA PRO A 13 11.10 -10.31 -20.66
C PRO A 13 11.83 -11.50 -20.02
N VAL A 14 12.38 -11.30 -18.83
CA VAL A 14 12.97 -12.40 -18.05
C VAL A 14 11.86 -13.28 -17.49
N ASN A 15 11.89 -14.57 -17.81
CA ASN A 15 10.94 -15.53 -17.24
C ASN A 15 11.24 -15.75 -15.75
N ARG A 16 10.40 -15.21 -14.86
CA ARG A 16 10.51 -15.38 -13.42
C ARG A 16 9.52 -16.42 -12.93
N PRO A 17 9.91 -17.33 -12.01
CA PRO A 17 8.96 -18.23 -11.39
C PRO A 17 7.91 -17.43 -10.63
N LYS A 18 6.64 -17.86 -10.74
CA LYS A 18 5.54 -17.24 -10.00
C LYS A 18 5.63 -17.65 -8.52
N ILE A 19 6.26 -16.81 -7.71
CA ILE A 19 6.36 -17.02 -6.26
C ILE A 19 5.01 -16.65 -5.63
N LYS A 20 4.40 -17.59 -4.92
CA LYS A 20 3.18 -17.31 -4.15
C LYS A 20 3.55 -16.50 -2.90
N PRO A 21 2.79 -15.45 -2.54
CA PRO A 21 3.00 -14.75 -1.28
C PRO A 21 2.71 -15.70 -0.12
N THR A 22 3.63 -15.77 0.84
CA THR A 22 3.48 -16.60 2.06
C THR A 22 3.05 -15.79 3.28
N LYS A 23 3.28 -14.47 3.27
CA LYS A 23 2.88 -13.56 4.34
C LYS A 23 1.61 -12.83 3.94
N GLN A 24 0.63 -12.83 4.83
CA GLN A 24 -0.58 -12.04 4.72
C GLN A 24 -0.56 -10.98 5.81
N LEU A 25 -0.89 -9.73 5.45
CA LEU A 25 -1.10 -8.69 6.44
C LEU A 25 -2.46 -8.90 7.08
N ASP A 26 -2.47 -9.17 8.38
CA ASP A 26 -3.69 -9.26 9.18
C ASP A 26 -3.71 -8.11 10.20
N LEU A 27 -4.70 -7.23 10.08
CA LEU A 27 -4.89 -6.08 10.96
C LEU A 27 -5.94 -6.32 12.05
N THR A 28 -6.54 -7.52 12.08
CA THR A 28 -7.57 -7.87 13.07
C THR A 28 -6.99 -8.23 14.43
N THR A 29 -5.72 -8.64 14.45
CA THR A 29 -4.97 -8.96 15.68
C THR A 29 -4.78 -7.71 16.57
N PRO A 30 -4.57 -7.87 17.88
CA PRO A 30 -4.29 -6.75 18.78
C PRO A 30 -3.10 -5.89 18.32
N GLU A 31 -2.05 -6.52 17.79
CA GLU A 31 -0.88 -5.83 17.23
C GLU A 31 -1.23 -5.07 15.95
N GLY A 32 -2.01 -5.69 15.07
CA GLY A 32 -2.51 -5.07 13.85
C GLY A 32 -3.37 -3.84 14.14
N GLN A 33 -4.26 -3.94 15.12
CA GLN A 33 -5.08 -2.81 15.58
C GLN A 33 -4.21 -1.68 16.13
N ARG A 34 -3.19 -1.99 16.94
CA ARG A 34 -2.24 -0.99 17.45
C ARG A 34 -1.51 -0.24 16.33
N LEU A 35 -1.11 -0.94 15.26
CA LEU A 35 -0.50 -0.30 14.09
C LEU A 35 -1.47 0.68 13.44
N VAL A 36 -2.71 0.26 13.20
CA VAL A 36 -3.75 1.12 12.60
C VAL A 36 -3.99 2.36 13.45
N TYR A 37 -4.15 2.21 14.78
CA TYR A 37 -4.40 3.35 15.66
C TYR A 37 -3.23 4.32 15.71
N THR A 38 -2.00 3.80 15.73
CA THR A 38 -0.79 4.63 15.79
C THR A 38 -0.64 5.45 14.51
N GLU A 39 -0.82 4.80 13.35
CA GLU A 39 -0.72 5.46 12.05
C GLU A 39 -1.84 6.50 11.86
N ALA A 40 -3.07 6.14 12.21
CA ALA A 40 -4.20 7.07 12.17
C ALA A 40 -3.95 8.30 13.04
N LYS A 41 -3.42 8.12 14.25
CA LYS A 41 -3.06 9.23 15.14
C LYS A 41 -1.99 10.14 14.52
N LEU A 42 -0.97 9.55 13.89
CA LEU A 42 0.10 10.31 13.24
C LEU A 42 -0.46 11.15 12.08
N ILE A 43 -1.27 10.54 11.22
CA ILE A 43 -1.92 11.22 10.09
C ILE A 43 -2.79 12.40 10.56
N LEU A 44 -3.59 12.21 11.63
CA LEU A 44 -4.41 13.28 12.20
C LEU A 44 -3.57 14.46 12.71
N VAL A 45 -2.42 14.16 13.33
CA VAL A 45 -1.50 15.20 13.85
C VAL A 45 -0.77 15.92 12.72
N GLN A 46 -0.37 15.20 11.67
CA GLN A 46 0.34 15.76 10.52
C GLN A 46 -0.59 16.65 9.67
N HIS A 47 -1.86 16.26 9.52
CA HIS A 47 -2.79 16.90 8.60
C HIS A 47 -3.99 17.57 9.30
N LYS A 48 -3.76 18.24 10.44
CA LYS A 48 -4.82 18.85 11.26
C LYS A 48 -5.77 19.75 10.48
N ASN A 49 -5.25 20.61 9.59
CA ASN A 49 -6.08 21.56 8.83
C ASN A 49 -6.98 20.85 7.81
N THR A 50 -6.49 19.78 7.18
CA THR A 50 -7.26 18.96 6.24
C THR A 50 -8.45 18.33 6.94
N PHE A 51 -8.21 17.68 8.08
CA PHE A 51 -9.28 17.05 8.86
C PHE A 51 -10.24 18.07 9.49
N LYS A 52 -9.75 19.24 9.90
CA LYS A 52 -10.62 20.34 10.36
C LYS A 52 -11.57 20.82 9.26
N ARG A 53 -11.09 20.94 8.02
CA ARG A 53 -11.92 21.32 6.87
C ARG A 53 -12.94 20.23 6.51
N LEU A 54 -12.52 18.96 6.54
CA LEU A 54 -13.42 17.83 6.31
C LEU A 54 -14.52 17.72 7.37
N ALA A 55 -14.21 18.00 8.63
CA ALA A 55 -15.20 17.98 9.71
C ALA A 55 -16.24 19.12 9.62
N SER A 56 -15.93 20.17 8.86
CA SER A 56 -16.83 21.31 8.61
C SER A 56 -17.60 21.23 7.30
N MET A 57 -17.39 20.17 6.51
CA MET A 57 -18.16 19.86 5.29
C MET A 57 -19.39 19.05 5.66
#